data_AF-A0A522U430-F1
#
_entry.id   AF-A0A522U430-F1
#
_cell.length_a   1.000
_cell.length_b   1.000
_cell.length_c   1.000
_cell.angle_alpha   90.00
_cell.angle_beta   90.00
_cell.angle_gamma   90.00
#
_symmetry.space_group_name_H-M   'P 1'
#
loop_
_entity.id
_entity.type
_entity.pdbx_description
1 polymer ?
#
loop_
_entity_poly.entity_id
_entity_poly.type
_entity_poly.pdbx_seq_one_letter_code
_entity_poly.pdbx_strand_id
1 'polypeptide(L)' 'MSDRKYYMFGLKIAGDFGISIAAPVVLFALLGQYLDEKYNTGPWLLIVGFVLAAAISAKLIYKKAKRYGDEYQKMK' A
#
# COMPACT_ATOMS: atom_id res chain seq x y z
N MET A 1 -3.26 27.57 15.85
CA MET A 1 -2.04 26.76 15.59
C MET A 1 -2.33 25.25 15.47
N SER A 2 -3.44 24.74 16.01
CA SER A 2 -3.81 23.30 15.93
C SER A 2 -4.24 22.84 14.53
N ASP A 3 -4.96 23.65 13.76
CA ASP A 3 -5.52 23.22 12.46
C ASP A 3 -4.45 22.80 11.44
N ARG A 4 -3.35 23.56 11.36
CA ARG A 4 -2.22 23.24 10.48
C ARG A 4 -1.63 21.85 10.78
N LYS A 5 -1.57 21.45 12.05
CA LYS A 5 -1.05 20.12 12.44
C LYS A 5 -1.97 19.01 11.94
N TYR A 6 -3.28 19.18 12.04
CA TYR A 6 -4.26 18.22 11.53
C TYR A 6 -4.21 18.08 10.00
N TYR A 7 -4.11 19.18 9.26
CA TYR A 7 -3.97 19.13 7.80
C TYR A 7 -2.67 18.43 7.37
N MET A 8 -1.53 18.75 8.00
CA MET A 8 -0.26 18.09 7.71
C MET A 8 -0.30 16.60 8.07
N PHE A 9 -0.97 16.24 9.16
CA PHE A 9 -1.17 14.86 9.57
C PHE A 9 -2.04 14.08 8.58
N GLY A 10 -3.14 14.68 8.12
CA GLY A 10 -3.98 14.11 7.06
C GLY A 10 -3.21 13.86 5.76
N LEU A 11 -2.39 14.83 5.34
CA LEU A 11 -1.55 14.68 4.15
C LEU A 11 -0.50 13.56 4.31
N LYS A 12 0.11 13.47 5.50
CA LYS A 12 1.06 12.40 5.85
C LYS A 12 0.37 11.03 5.76
N ILE A 13 -0.84 10.89 6.30
CA ILE A 13 -1.63 9.65 6.20
C ILE A 13 -1.90 9.30 4.74
N ALA A 14 -2.46 10.24 3.97
CA ALA A 14 -2.82 10.01 2.58
C ALA A 14 -1.61 9.54 1.74
N GLY A 15 -0.47 10.23 1.87
CA GLY A 15 0.77 9.85 1.18
C GLY A 15 1.29 8.48 1.62
N ASP A 16 1.31 8.21 2.93
CA ASP A 16 1.88 6.97 3.45
C ASP A 16 1.02 5.74 3.10
N PHE A 17 -0.30 5.87 3.10
CA PHE A 17 -1.22 4.84 2.61
C PHE A 17 -1.10 4.65 1.09
N GLY A 18 -1.06 5.74 0.33
CA GLY A 18 -0.89 5.70 -1.13
C GLY A 18 0.36 4.93 -1.53
N ILE A 19 1.51 5.23 -0.95
CA ILE A 19 2.77 4.53 -1.21
C ILE A 19 2.69 3.07 -0.79
N SER A 20 2.07 2.77 0.36
CA SER A 20 1.96 1.40 0.88
C SER A 20 1.13 0.47 0.00
N ILE A 21 0.23 1.03 -0.81
CA ILE A 21 -0.60 0.29 -1.76
C ILE A 21 0.09 0.25 -3.12
N ALA A 22 0.51 1.41 -3.63
CA ALA A 22 1.09 1.52 -4.97
C ALA A 22 2.40 0.72 -5.09
N ALA A 23 3.28 0.77 -4.10
CA ALA A 23 4.58 0.10 -4.16
C ALA A 23 4.47 -1.42 -4.36
N PRO A 24 3.75 -2.19 -3.52
CA PRO A 24 3.60 -3.62 -3.74
C PRO A 24 2.81 -3.93 -5.02
N VAL A 25 1.73 -3.21 -5.34
CA VAL A 25 0.96 -3.48 -6.56
C VAL A 25 1.82 -3.34 -7.81
N VAL A 26 2.56 -2.24 -7.93
CA VAL A 26 3.45 -2.02 -9.08
C VAL A 26 4.57 -3.06 -9.11
N LEU A 27 5.19 -3.33 -7.97
CA LEU A 27 6.30 -4.30 -7.89
C LEU A 27 5.87 -5.70 -8.35
N PHE A 28 4.76 -6.22 -7.80
CA PHE A 28 4.29 -7.56 -8.12
C PHE A 28 3.63 -7.64 -9.50
N ALA A 29 2.98 -6.58 -9.98
CA ALA A 29 2.43 -6.55 -11.34
C ALA A 29 3.55 -6.60 -12.38
N LEU A 30 4.60 -5.78 -12.22
CA LEU A 30 5.75 -5.79 -13.12
C LEU A 30 6.51 -7.12 -13.07
N LEU A 31 6.72 -7.66 -11.87
CA LEU A 31 7.38 -8.95 -11.71
C LEU A 31 6.53 -10.10 -12.30
N GLY A 32 5.22 -10.09 -12.06
CA GLY A 32 4.29 -11.07 -12.60
C GLY A 32 4.26 -11.02 -14.14
N GLN A 33 4.13 -9.83 -14.72
CA GLN A 33 4.16 -9.64 -16.17
C GLN A 33 5.49 -10.12 -16.77
N TYR A 34 6.62 -9.76 -16.17
CA TYR A 34 7.93 -10.18 -16.66
C TYR A 34 8.09 -11.70 -16.65
N LEU A 35 7.62 -12.38 -15.60
CA LEU A 35 7.66 -13.83 -15.54
C LEU A 35 6.68 -14.46 -16.53
N ASP A 36 5.48 -13.89 -16.68
CA ASP A 36 4.48 -14.35 -17.64
C ASP A 36 5.02 -14.33 -19.09
N GLU A 37 5.69 -13.23 -19.47
CA GLU A 37 6.36 -13.11 -20.77
C GLU A 37 7.53 -14.10 -20.91
N LYS A 38 8.31 -14.29 -19.84
CA LYS A 38 9.48 -15.18 -19.84
C LYS A 38 9.12 -16.65 -19.96
N TYR A 39 8.03 -17.09 -19.34
CA TYR A 39 7.61 -18.50 -19.29
C TYR A 39 6.45 -18.84 -20.22
N ASN A 40 5.92 -17.87 -20.99
CA ASN A 40 4.72 -18.04 -21.83
C ASN A 40 3.52 -18.58 -21.03
N THR A 41 3.39 -18.20 -19.75
CA THR A 41 2.36 -18.70 -18.85
C THR A 41 1.01 -17.99 -19.01
N GLY A 42 0.79 -17.17 -20.05
CA GLY A 42 -0.40 -16.33 -20.16
C GLY A 42 -0.40 -15.24 -19.06
N PRO A 43 -1.54 -14.69 -18.61
CA PRO A 43 -1.58 -13.66 -17.57
C PRO A 43 -1.68 -14.21 -16.13
N TRP A 44 -1.28 -15.46 -15.89
CA TRP A 44 -1.53 -16.14 -14.63
C TRP A 44 -0.62 -15.66 -13.49
N LEU A 45 0.66 -15.42 -13.75
CA LEU A 45 1.60 -14.94 -12.72
C LEU A 45 1.32 -13.49 -12.33
N LEU A 46 0.85 -12.66 -13.26
CA LEU A 46 0.34 -11.32 -13.01
C LEU A 46 -0.85 -11.35 -12.04
N ILE A 47 -1.83 -12.24 -12.26
CA ILE A 47 -2.99 -12.39 -11.37
C ILE A 47 -2.54 -12.80 -9.97
N VAL A 48 -1.67 -13.80 -9.86
CA VAL A 48 -1.11 -14.24 -8.57
C VAL A 48 -0.34 -13.10 -7.90
N GLY A 49 0.46 -12.36 -8.66
CA GLY A 49 1.18 -11.18 -8.19
C GLY A 49 0.23 -10.12 -7.63
N PHE A 50 -0.88 -9.84 -8.31
CA PHE A 50 -1.91 -8.92 -7.85
C PHE A 50 -2.57 -9.36 -6.54
N VAL A 51 -2.91 -10.65 -6.42
CA VAL A 51 -3.49 -11.21 -5.19
C VAL A 51 -2.50 -11.12 -4.02
N LEU A 52 -1.22 -11.44 -4.25
CA LEU A 52 -0.18 -11.29 -3.25
C LEU A 52 0.03 -9.83 -2.85
N ALA A 53 0.07 -8.92 -3.82
CA ALA A 53 0.16 -7.48 -3.56
C ALA A 53 -1.02 -6.98 -2.73
N ALA A 54 -2.25 -7.41 -3.03
CA ALA A 54 -3.43 -7.06 -2.28
C ALA A 54 -3.36 -7.57 -0.83
N ALA A 55 -2.94 -8.82 -0.62
CA ALA A 55 -2.78 -9.40 0.72
C ALA A 55 -1.70 -8.68 1.54
N ILE A 56 -0.56 -8.34 0.93
CA ILE A 56 0.52 -7.58 1.57
C ILE A 56 0.05 -6.16 1.89
N SER A 57 -0.59 -5.49 0.94
CA SER A 57 -1.14 -4.14 1.13
C SER A 57 -2.15 -4.14 2.27
N ALA A 58 -3.07 -5.10 2.33
CA ALA A 58 -4.05 -5.21 3.42
C ALA A 58 -3.39 -5.32 4.80
N LYS A 59 -2.34 -6.13 4.95
CA LYS A 59 -1.56 -6.22 6.19
C LYS A 59 -0.88 -4.90 6.55
N LEU A 60 -0.30 -4.20 5.57
CA LEU A 60 0.37 -2.91 5.76
C LEU A 60 -0.63 -1.82 6.19
N ILE A 61 -1.78 -1.75 5.51
CA ILE A 61 -2.89 -0.85 5.82
C ILE A 61 -3.36 -1.08 7.25
N TYR A 62 -3.61 -2.33 7.66
CA TYR A 62 -4.07 -2.63 9.02
C TYR A 62 -3.09 -2.16 10.09
N LYS A 63 -1.79 -2.44 9.91
CA LYS A 63 -0.73 -2.00 10.83
C LYS A 63 -0.63 -0.47 10.90
N LYS A 64 -0.73 0.21 9.75
CA LYS A 64 -0.67 1.68 9.67
C LYS A 64 -1.91 2.33 10.26
N ALA A 65 -3.10 1.81 9.98
CA ALA A 65 -4.36 2.31 10.52
C ALA A 65 -4.34 2.34 12.05
N LYS A 66 -3.88 1.26 12.68
CA LYS A 66 -3.72 1.22 14.15
C LYS A 66 -2.72 2.28 14.65
N ARG A 67 -1.55 2.37 14.02
CA ARG A 67 -0.52 3.36 14.38
C ARG A 67 -1.02 4.80 14.26
N TYR A 68 -1.70 5.14 13.18
CA TYR A 68 -2.22 6.49 12.96
C TYR A 68 -3.39 6.82 13.90
N GLY A 69 -4.21 5.82 14.26
CA GLY A 69 -5.20 5.95 15.33
C GLY A 69 -4.54 6.35 16.66
N ASP A 70 -3.47 5.66 17.04
CA ASP A 70 -2.71 5.97 18.27
C ASP A 70 -2.02 7.35 18.20
N GLU A 71 -1.45 7.72 17.04
CA GLU A 71 -0.85 9.06 16.82
C GLU A 71 -1.92 10.16 16.92
N TYR A 72 -3.13 9.94 16.41
CA TYR A 72 -4.24 10.91 16.49
C TYR A 72 -4.73 11.10 17.93
N GLN A 73 -4.88 10.03 18.71
CA GLN A 73 -5.29 10.13 20.12
C GLN A 73 -4.30 10.93 20.97
N LYS A 74 -3.01 10.91 20.63
CA LYS A 74 -1.97 11.70 21.32
C LYS A 74 -1.96 13.17 20.92
N MET A 75 -2.60 13.53 19.81
CA MET A 75 -2.74 14.93 19.35
C MET A 75 -3.98 15.62 19.90
N LYS A 76 -4.96 14.84 20.37
CA LYS A 76 -6.16 15.29 21.07
C LYS A 76 -5.81 15.69 22.51
#